data_AF-A0A6A0HPZ9-F1
#
_entry.id   AF-A0A6A0HPZ9-F1
#
_cell.length_a   1.000
_cell.length_b   1.000
_cell.length_c   1.000
_cell.angle_alpha   90.00
_cell.angle_beta   90.00
_cell.angle_gamma   90.00
#
_symmetry.space_group_name_H-M   'P 1'
#
loop_
_entity.id
_entity.type
_entity.pdbx_description
1 polymer ?
#
loop_
_entity_poly.entity_id
_entity_poly.type
_entity_poly.pdbx_seq_one_letter_code
_entity_poly.pdbx_strand_id
1 'polypeptide(L)'
;MKSLIAHLLCLLFPVLAFSQEMVKVNILEVYDKIPAPPADAQAAHSRLVCVVENGFERCEAKKFYQATADALAALEQQITKTNAALAQPGVDAIKQIDPQEMQKKIEAMSPEEKIQFAMQMSQMALGMQNVQPESEEVQEALAAFGEVSVAVNSEYTNPDDVAKKKTQMDAERQRKHEEIDAWARAEHAKIPQVAGGPGVGMIPEPKAAHALRISTVEKHLAVDNEYLTALQKWWPEEIKKQKSRFTPFQQKLAAVDYGEQANSTVHKQTLVQGQSMMFSSAAALAQFSRDVSESAGRRWQDKLKLEKENP
;
A
#
# COMPACT_ATOMS: atom_id res chain seq x y z
N MET A 1 53.64 -11.20 -51.57
CA MET A 1 52.28 -10.81 -51.99
C MET A 1 51.30 -11.87 -51.50
N LYS A 2 50.32 -11.46 -50.67
CA LYS A 2 49.09 -12.18 -50.26
C LYS A 2 49.33 -13.40 -49.33
N SER A 3 48.65 -13.64 -48.21
CA SER A 3 47.50 -13.04 -47.51
C SER A 3 47.50 -13.67 -46.10
N LEU A 4 47.63 -12.87 -45.04
CA LEU A 4 46.59 -12.60 -44.03
C LEU A 4 45.72 -13.81 -43.55
N ILE A 5 45.89 -14.14 -42.26
CA ILE A 5 44.88 -14.18 -41.19
C ILE A 5 43.56 -14.91 -41.50
N ALA A 6 43.34 -16.07 -40.85
CA ALA A 6 42.07 -16.57 -40.27
C ALA A 6 42.28 -18.07 -39.96
N HIS A 7 42.11 -18.61 -38.76
CA HIS A 7 40.91 -18.59 -37.93
C HIS A 7 41.30 -18.98 -36.50
N LEU A 8 41.31 -18.03 -35.58
CA LEU A 8 41.10 -18.31 -34.16
C LEU A 8 39.78 -17.62 -33.79
N LEU A 9 38.67 -18.18 -34.27
CA LEU A 9 37.35 -17.84 -33.76
C LEU A 9 37.25 -18.49 -32.38
N CYS A 10 37.84 -17.82 -31.38
CA CYS A 10 37.37 -17.95 -30.02
C CYS A 10 35.88 -17.56 -30.07
N LEU A 11 35.04 -18.57 -29.91
CA LEU A 11 33.64 -18.43 -29.52
C LEU A 11 33.62 -17.61 -28.22
N LEU A 12 33.62 -16.29 -28.37
CA LEU A 12 33.08 -15.35 -27.42
C LEU A 12 31.60 -15.70 -27.31
N PHE A 13 31.30 -16.66 -26.44
CA PHE A 13 29.98 -16.71 -25.83
C PHE A 13 29.73 -15.30 -25.27
N PRO A 14 28.70 -14.58 -25.72
CA PRO A 14 28.19 -13.52 -24.89
C PRO A 14 27.71 -14.24 -23.65
N VAL A 15 28.45 -14.09 -22.54
CA VAL A 15 27.84 -14.14 -21.23
C VAL A 15 26.70 -13.14 -21.36
N LEU A 16 25.49 -13.65 -21.54
CA LEU A 16 24.28 -12.87 -21.38
C LEU A 16 24.37 -12.37 -19.94
N ALA A 17 24.96 -11.17 -19.79
CA ALA A 17 24.69 -10.34 -18.66
C ALA A 17 23.18 -10.19 -18.68
N PHE A 18 22.51 -10.96 -17.83
CA PHE A 18 21.14 -10.67 -17.46
C PHE A 18 21.20 -9.27 -16.84
N SER A 19 21.08 -8.24 -17.68
CA SER A 19 20.95 -6.87 -17.21
C SER A 19 19.74 -6.88 -16.30
N GLN A 20 19.97 -6.67 -15.01
CA GLN A 20 18.92 -6.58 -14.02
C GLN A 20 18.08 -5.36 -14.39
N GLU A 21 16.92 -5.59 -15.00
CA GLU A 21 16.10 -4.52 -15.55
C GLU A 21 15.53 -3.71 -14.38
N MET A 22 15.91 -2.42 -14.35
CA MET A 22 15.39 -1.48 -13.36
C MET A 22 13.92 -1.17 -13.65
N VAL A 23 13.17 -0.76 -12.63
CA VAL A 23 11.75 -0.41 -12.81
C VAL A 23 11.66 0.99 -13.45
N LYS A 24 11.56 1.06 -14.78
CA LYS A 24 11.55 2.32 -15.54
C LYS A 24 10.16 2.93 -15.69
N VAL A 25 9.46 3.12 -14.58
CA VAL A 25 8.06 3.61 -14.55
C VAL A 25 7.95 4.88 -13.71
N ASN A 26 7.21 5.86 -14.22
CA ASN A 26 6.79 7.03 -13.46
C ASN A 26 5.64 6.66 -12.50
N ILE A 27 5.97 6.32 -11.25
CA ILE A 27 4.98 5.87 -10.26
C ILE A 27 3.98 7.00 -9.91
N LEU A 28 4.36 8.27 -10.10
CA LEU A 28 3.47 9.40 -9.83
C LEU A 28 2.23 9.42 -10.72
N GLU A 29 2.29 8.81 -11.91
CA GLU A 29 1.14 8.69 -12.81
C GLU A 29 0.09 7.69 -12.29
N VAL A 30 0.47 6.81 -11.35
CA VAL A 30 -0.47 5.89 -10.72
C VAL A 30 -1.46 6.65 -9.84
N TYR A 31 -1.01 7.71 -9.15
CA TYR A 31 -1.86 8.54 -8.27
C TYR A 31 -3.06 9.13 -9.02
N ASP A 32 -2.86 9.54 -10.27
CA ASP A 32 -3.92 10.12 -11.10
C ASP A 32 -4.96 9.08 -11.57
N LYS A 33 -4.64 7.79 -11.46
CA LYS A 33 -5.52 6.67 -11.81
C LYS A 33 -6.24 6.07 -10.60
N ILE A 34 -5.99 6.57 -9.39
CA ILE A 34 -6.68 6.10 -8.20
C ILE A 34 -8.06 6.75 -8.16
N PRO A 35 -9.16 5.96 -8.14
CA PRO A 35 -10.49 6.52 -8.00
C PRO A 35 -10.61 7.27 -6.68
N ALA A 36 -11.13 8.50 -6.71
CA ALA A 36 -11.43 9.24 -5.50
C ALA A 36 -12.47 8.51 -4.63
N PRO A 37 -12.51 8.75 -3.32
CA PRO A 37 -13.62 8.34 -2.47
C PRO A 37 -14.98 8.73 -3.10
N PRO A 38 -16.07 8.02 -2.80
CA PRO A 38 -17.39 8.36 -3.32
C PRO A 38 -17.89 9.69 -2.71
N ALA A 39 -18.77 10.38 -3.42
CA ALA A 39 -19.34 11.64 -2.94
C ALA A 39 -20.31 11.44 -1.77
N ASP A 40 -21.04 10.32 -1.79
CA ASP A 40 -22.04 9.92 -0.80
C ASP A 40 -22.21 8.38 -0.80
N ALA A 41 -23.01 7.87 0.14
CA ALA A 41 -23.24 6.44 0.32
C ALA A 41 -23.97 5.78 -0.86
N GLN A 42 -24.78 6.52 -1.62
CA GLN A 42 -25.45 6.01 -2.81
C GLN A 42 -24.45 5.82 -3.96
N ALA A 43 -23.55 6.79 -4.16
CA ALA A 43 -22.43 6.68 -5.08
C ALA A 43 -21.43 5.61 -4.63
N ALA A 44 -21.30 5.36 -3.33
CA ALA A 44 -20.52 4.24 -2.82
C ALA A 44 -21.16 2.90 -3.20
N HIS A 45 -22.48 2.77 -3.03
CA HIS A 45 -23.24 1.58 -3.40
C HIS A 45 -23.17 1.26 -4.89
N SER A 46 -23.22 2.27 -5.77
CA SER A 46 -23.13 2.06 -7.22
C SER A 46 -21.77 1.49 -7.69
N ARG A 47 -20.74 1.52 -6.83
CA ARG A 47 -19.44 0.88 -7.07
C ARG A 47 -19.41 -0.58 -6.64
N LEU A 48 -20.41 -1.04 -5.89
CA LEU A 48 -20.46 -2.40 -5.35
C LEU A 48 -21.12 -3.37 -6.33
N VAL A 49 -20.61 -4.59 -6.33
CA VAL A 49 -21.31 -5.75 -6.88
C VAL A 49 -21.68 -6.64 -5.70
N CYS A 50 -22.98 -6.86 -5.52
CA CYS A 50 -23.52 -7.76 -4.51
C CYS A 50 -23.80 -9.13 -5.12
N VAL A 51 -23.20 -10.17 -4.55
CA VAL A 51 -23.38 -11.57 -4.95
C VAL A 51 -23.87 -12.35 -3.75
N VAL A 52 -24.84 -13.24 -3.96
CA VAL A 52 -25.27 -14.19 -2.92
C VAL A 52 -24.48 -15.48 -3.10
N GLU A 53 -23.59 -15.78 -2.15
CA GLU A 53 -22.82 -17.02 -2.12
C GLU A 53 -23.13 -17.76 -0.81
N ASN A 54 -23.50 -19.04 -0.92
CA ASN A 54 -23.85 -19.89 0.24
C ASN A 54 -24.94 -19.30 1.17
N GLY A 55 -25.87 -18.52 0.61
CA GLY A 55 -26.94 -17.85 1.36
C GLY A 55 -26.52 -16.55 2.04
N PHE A 56 -25.26 -16.12 1.91
CA PHE A 56 -24.76 -14.85 2.41
C PHE A 56 -24.57 -13.87 1.25
N GLU A 57 -25.16 -12.68 1.37
CA GLU A 57 -24.89 -11.61 0.40
C GLU A 57 -23.55 -10.94 0.74
N ARG A 58 -22.63 -10.97 -0.21
CA ARG A 58 -21.35 -10.27 -0.17
C ARG A 58 -21.37 -9.14 -1.19
N CYS A 59 -21.21 -7.91 -0.73
CA CYS A 59 -21.06 -6.73 -1.59
C CYS A 59 -19.62 -6.23 -1.55
N GLU A 60 -18.98 -6.15 -2.71
CA GLU A 60 -17.58 -5.73 -2.84
C GLU A 60 -17.38 -4.77 -4.00
N ALA A 61 -16.40 -3.86 -3.87
CA ALA A 61 -16.06 -2.89 -4.90
C ALA A 61 -15.01 -3.43 -5.91
N LYS A 62 -14.67 -4.72 -5.82
CA LYS A 62 -13.56 -5.34 -6.56
C LYS A 62 -13.58 -5.00 -8.05
N LYS A 63 -14.72 -5.16 -8.72
CA LYS A 63 -14.86 -4.89 -10.16
C LYS A 63 -14.61 -3.42 -10.52
N PHE A 64 -15.06 -2.49 -9.68
CA PHE A 64 -14.87 -1.06 -9.90
C PHE A 64 -13.39 -0.66 -9.79
N TYR A 65 -12.66 -1.24 -8.82
CA TYR A 65 -11.24 -0.96 -8.57
C TYR A 65 -10.27 -1.86 -9.35
N GLN A 66 -10.77 -2.79 -10.18
CA GLN A 66 -9.97 -3.83 -10.83
C GLN A 66 -8.82 -3.24 -11.67
N ALA A 67 -9.10 -2.22 -12.49
CA ALA A 67 -8.07 -1.61 -13.35
C ALA A 67 -6.91 -0.99 -12.55
N THR A 68 -7.22 -0.30 -11.44
CA THR A 68 -6.20 0.26 -10.54
C THR A 68 -5.45 -0.84 -9.80
N ALA A 69 -6.15 -1.89 -9.34
CA ALA A 69 -5.55 -3.03 -8.67
C ALA A 69 -4.58 -3.80 -9.59
N ASP A 70 -4.96 -4.04 -10.84
CA ASP A 70 -4.10 -4.71 -11.83
C ASP A 70 -2.86 -3.89 -12.15
N ALA A 71 -3.00 -2.56 -12.30
CA ALA A 71 -1.87 -1.66 -12.52
C ALA A 71 -0.89 -1.67 -11.33
N LEU A 72 -1.40 -1.65 -10.10
CA LEU A 72 -0.59 -1.73 -8.88
C LEU A 72 0.10 -3.09 -8.77
N ALA A 73 -0.62 -4.20 -9.00
CA ALA A 73 -0.05 -5.55 -8.93
C ALA A 73 1.07 -5.78 -9.97
N ALA A 74 0.89 -5.24 -11.19
CA ALA A 74 1.92 -5.32 -12.22
C ALA A 74 3.19 -4.55 -11.82
N LEU A 75 3.04 -3.37 -11.21
CA LEU A 75 4.16 -2.57 -10.71
C LEU A 75 4.84 -3.23 -9.51
N GLU A 76 4.06 -3.77 -8.56
CA GLU A 76 4.58 -4.53 -7.42
C GLU A 76 5.45 -5.70 -7.90
N GLN A 77 4.95 -6.47 -8.88
CA GLN A 77 5.69 -7.59 -9.43
C GLN A 77 7.03 -7.17 -10.05
N GLN A 78 7.08 -6.03 -10.74
CA GLN A 78 8.33 -5.48 -11.28
C GLN A 78 9.30 -5.11 -10.15
N ILE A 79 8.84 -4.34 -9.15
CA ILE A 79 9.64 -3.93 -7.99
C ILE A 79 10.19 -5.15 -7.23
N THR A 80 9.35 -6.14 -6.95
CA THR A 80 9.76 -7.38 -6.26
C THR A 80 10.81 -8.15 -7.06
N LYS A 81 10.63 -8.28 -8.39
CA LYS A 81 11.60 -8.96 -9.25
C LYS A 81 12.94 -8.22 -9.29
N THR A 82 12.94 -6.89 -9.44
CA THR A 82 14.16 -6.09 -9.45
C THR A 82 14.88 -6.16 -8.10
N ASN A 83 14.16 -6.05 -6.97
CA ASN A 83 14.74 -6.22 -5.63
C ASN A 83 15.35 -7.61 -5.43
N ALA A 84 14.66 -8.67 -5.83
CA ALA A 84 15.17 -10.04 -5.74
C ALA A 84 16.44 -10.22 -6.59
N ALA A 85 16.45 -9.69 -7.81
CA ALA A 85 17.62 -9.74 -8.68
C ALA A 85 18.81 -9.02 -8.04
N LEU A 86 18.61 -7.79 -7.54
CA LEU A 86 19.66 -7.00 -6.89
C LEU A 86 20.19 -7.65 -5.60
N ALA A 87 19.40 -8.44 -4.89
CA ALA A 87 19.82 -9.15 -3.68
C ALA A 87 20.61 -10.45 -3.98
N GLN A 88 20.42 -11.04 -5.17
CA GLN A 88 20.95 -12.34 -5.54
C GLN A 88 22.49 -12.47 -5.39
N PRO A 89 23.32 -11.47 -5.79
CA PRO A 89 24.77 -11.56 -5.63
C PRO A 89 25.22 -11.73 -4.17
N GLY A 90 24.57 -11.04 -3.23
CA GLY A 90 24.85 -11.17 -1.80
C GLY A 90 24.44 -12.55 -1.26
N VAL A 91 23.29 -13.06 -1.70
CA VAL A 91 22.81 -14.42 -1.36
C VAL A 91 23.77 -15.49 -1.86
N ASP A 92 24.25 -15.37 -3.10
CA ASP A 92 25.18 -16.34 -3.69
C ASP A 92 26.56 -16.27 -3.03
N ALA A 93 27.04 -15.07 -2.67
CA ALA A 93 28.28 -14.89 -1.92
C ALA A 93 28.23 -15.55 -0.52
N ILE A 94 27.10 -15.43 0.19
CA ILE A 94 26.91 -16.09 1.50
C ILE A 94 26.86 -17.62 1.34
N LYS A 95 26.17 -18.13 0.32
CA LYS A 95 26.06 -19.58 0.07
C LYS A 95 27.40 -20.25 -0.25
N GLN A 96 28.38 -19.49 -0.75
CA GLN A 96 29.72 -20.00 -1.05
C GLN A 96 30.61 -20.14 0.20
N ILE A 97 30.16 -19.63 1.36
CA ILE A 97 30.92 -19.71 2.61
C ILE A 97 30.56 -21.01 3.33
N ASP A 98 31.56 -21.86 3.61
CA ASP A 98 31.38 -23.06 4.41
C ASP A 98 31.05 -22.66 5.88
N PRO A 99 29.86 -23.04 6.40
CA PRO A 99 29.46 -22.65 7.76
C PRO A 99 30.38 -23.21 8.85
N GLN A 100 30.92 -24.41 8.67
CA GLN A 100 31.80 -25.05 9.65
C GLN A 100 33.20 -24.43 9.63
N GLU A 101 33.70 -24.08 8.46
CA GLU A 101 34.98 -23.38 8.33
C GLU A 101 34.89 -21.95 8.87
N MET A 102 33.77 -21.26 8.62
CA MET A 102 33.50 -19.93 9.15
C MET A 102 33.41 -19.92 10.67
N GLN A 103 32.68 -20.88 11.25
CA GLN A 103 32.56 -21.03 12.71
C GLN A 103 33.94 -21.17 13.37
N LYS A 104 34.80 -22.05 12.81
CA LYS A 104 36.18 -22.26 13.31
C LYS A 104 37.04 -21.00 13.18
N LYS A 105 36.91 -20.26 12.06
CA LYS A 105 37.62 -18.99 11.86
C LYS A 105 37.18 -17.93 12.87
N ILE A 106 35.87 -17.80 13.15
CA ILE A 106 35.35 -16.85 14.13
C ILE A 106 35.84 -17.20 15.55
N GLU A 107 35.87 -18.48 15.93
CA GLU A 107 36.35 -18.91 17.25
C GLU A 107 37.84 -18.60 17.46
N ALA A 108 38.64 -18.62 16.39
CA ALA A 108 40.08 -18.33 16.42
C ALA A 108 40.42 -16.82 16.36
N MET A 109 39.46 -15.94 16.06
CA MET A 109 39.66 -14.50 15.96
C MET A 109 39.59 -13.78 17.32
N SER A 110 40.39 -12.73 17.48
CA SER A 110 40.26 -11.75 18.57
C SER A 110 38.94 -10.96 18.49
N PRO A 111 38.52 -10.26 19.57
CA PRO A 111 37.31 -9.43 19.55
C PRO A 111 37.30 -8.37 18.45
N GLU A 112 38.41 -7.67 18.22
CA GLU A 112 38.56 -6.67 17.16
C GLU A 112 38.45 -7.29 15.76
N GLU A 113 39.04 -8.47 15.54
CA GLU A 113 38.95 -9.20 14.28
C GLU A 113 37.54 -9.71 14.01
N LYS A 114 36.79 -10.12 15.05
CA LYS A 114 35.38 -10.49 14.92
C LYS A 114 34.53 -9.32 14.45
N ILE A 115 34.81 -8.11 14.94
CA ILE A 115 34.10 -6.90 14.49
C ILE A 115 34.41 -6.60 13.02
N GLN A 116 35.68 -6.65 12.61
CA GLN A 116 36.08 -6.44 11.22
C GLN A 116 35.50 -7.52 10.28
N PHE A 117 35.51 -8.78 10.71
CA PHE A 117 34.92 -9.88 9.97
C PHE A 117 33.40 -9.73 9.84
N ALA A 118 32.70 -9.34 10.90
CA ALA A 118 31.27 -9.05 10.85
C ALA A 118 30.94 -7.89 9.90
N MET A 119 31.77 -6.84 9.89
CA MET A 119 31.66 -5.75 8.92
C MET A 119 31.84 -6.27 7.49
N GLN A 120 32.90 -7.04 7.22
CA GLN A 120 33.17 -7.58 5.89
C GLN A 120 32.04 -8.52 5.40
N MET A 121 31.52 -9.37 6.29
CA MET A 121 30.38 -10.24 6.01
C MET A 121 29.11 -9.43 5.71
N SER A 122 28.86 -8.35 6.46
CA SER A 122 27.77 -7.42 6.18
C SER A 122 27.94 -6.74 4.81
N GLN A 123 29.15 -6.28 4.48
CA GLN A 123 29.46 -5.68 3.17
C GLN A 123 29.27 -6.68 2.03
N MET A 124 29.69 -7.94 2.20
CA MET A 124 29.46 -9.03 1.24
C MET A 124 27.99 -9.38 1.09
N ALA A 125 27.24 -9.46 2.19
CA ALA A 125 25.80 -9.69 2.18
C ALA A 125 25.05 -8.59 1.42
N LEU A 126 25.56 -7.35 1.49
CA LEU A 126 25.07 -6.19 0.76
C LEU A 126 25.62 -6.10 -0.68
N GLY A 127 26.48 -7.03 -1.11
CA GLY A 127 27.06 -7.03 -2.46
C GLY A 127 28.04 -5.89 -2.72
N MET A 128 28.64 -5.30 -1.67
CA MET A 128 29.64 -4.22 -1.79
C MET A 128 31.03 -4.81 -2.09
N GLN A 129 31.26 -5.23 -3.33
CA GLN A 129 32.61 -5.51 -3.84
C GLN A 129 33.03 -4.39 -4.79
N ASN A 130 34.18 -3.75 -4.51
CA ASN A 130 34.77 -2.65 -5.29
C ASN A 130 33.82 -1.45 -5.51
N VAL A 131 33.61 -0.65 -4.46
CA VAL A 131 32.83 0.60 -4.54
C VAL A 131 33.63 1.64 -5.30
N GLN A 132 33.37 1.76 -6.61
CA GLN A 132 33.72 2.98 -7.34
C GLN A 132 32.83 4.13 -6.83
N PRO A 133 33.36 5.36 -6.74
CA PRO A 133 32.55 6.51 -6.38
C PRO A 133 31.39 6.66 -7.39
N GLU A 134 30.23 7.06 -6.88
CA GLU A 134 29.06 7.34 -7.71
C GLU A 134 29.17 8.70 -8.39
N SER A 135 28.50 8.87 -9.52
CA SER A 135 28.35 10.17 -10.17
C SER A 135 27.57 11.16 -9.28
N GLU A 136 27.71 12.45 -9.58
CA GLU A 136 26.97 13.50 -8.88
C GLU A 136 25.46 13.29 -8.99
N GLU A 137 24.95 12.92 -10.16
CA GLU A 137 23.54 12.69 -10.40
C GLU A 137 22.99 11.51 -9.58
N VAL A 138 23.76 10.44 -9.41
CA VAL A 138 23.39 9.29 -8.56
C VAL A 138 23.37 9.71 -7.09
N GLN A 139 24.35 10.50 -6.64
CA GLN A 139 24.38 11.03 -5.28
C GLN A 139 23.18 11.96 -5.01
N GLU A 140 22.79 12.80 -5.96
CA GLU A 140 21.60 13.65 -5.85
C GLU A 140 20.31 12.82 -5.76
N ALA A 141 20.19 11.73 -6.54
CA ALA A 141 19.03 10.84 -6.48
C ALA A 141 18.93 10.12 -5.12
N LEU A 142 20.07 9.68 -4.57
CA LEU A 142 20.15 9.08 -3.24
C LEU A 142 19.80 10.10 -2.14
N ALA A 143 20.29 11.33 -2.24
CA ALA A 143 19.97 12.40 -1.31
C ALA A 143 18.47 12.74 -1.33
N ALA A 144 17.88 12.85 -2.51
CA ALA A 144 16.44 13.09 -2.66
C ALA A 144 15.60 11.95 -2.05
N PHE A 145 16.03 10.69 -2.18
CA PHE A 145 15.41 9.59 -1.45
C PHE A 145 15.58 9.73 0.07
N GLY A 146 16.76 10.12 0.54
CA GLY A 146 17.02 10.39 1.95
C GLY A 146 16.06 11.42 2.53
N GLU A 147 15.83 12.53 1.84
CA GLU A 147 14.88 13.56 2.22
C GLU A 147 13.44 13.03 2.30
N VAL A 148 13.02 12.25 1.29
CA VAL A 148 11.71 11.59 1.27
C VAL A 148 11.55 10.64 2.46
N SER A 149 12.55 9.81 2.72
CA SER A 149 12.54 8.84 3.82
C SER A 149 12.42 9.55 5.18
N VAL A 150 13.19 10.62 5.39
CA VAL A 150 13.09 11.45 6.60
C VAL A 150 11.70 12.09 6.72
N ALA A 151 11.16 12.64 5.64
CA ALA A 151 9.84 13.25 5.64
C ALA A 151 8.73 12.26 5.99
N VAL A 152 8.75 11.05 5.40
CA VAL A 152 7.79 9.98 5.71
C VAL A 152 7.89 9.54 7.16
N ASN A 153 9.11 9.31 7.67
CA ASN A 153 9.32 8.90 9.07
C ASN A 153 8.93 10.00 10.06
N SER A 154 9.22 11.27 9.75
CA SER A 154 8.84 12.39 10.60
C SER A 154 7.33 12.55 10.71
N GLU A 155 6.57 12.16 9.69
CA GLU A 155 5.11 12.26 9.73
C GLU A 155 4.48 11.24 10.70
N TYR A 156 5.13 10.09 10.89
CA TYR A 156 4.68 9.10 11.88
C TYR A 156 4.74 9.65 13.31
N THR A 157 5.77 10.45 13.62
CA THR A 157 5.95 11.04 14.96
C THR A 157 5.30 12.41 15.11
N ASN A 158 5.24 13.20 14.04
CA ASN A 158 4.62 14.51 14.01
C ASN A 158 3.77 14.65 12.73
N PRO A 159 2.52 14.18 12.76
CA PRO A 159 1.65 14.24 11.58
C PRO A 159 1.39 15.69 11.19
N ASP A 160 1.41 15.96 9.89
CA ASP A 160 1.06 17.27 9.37
C ASP A 160 -0.45 17.55 9.49
N ASP A 161 -0.87 18.74 9.08
CA ASP A 161 -2.27 19.16 9.20
C ASP A 161 -3.21 18.32 8.33
N VAL A 162 -2.74 17.80 7.19
CA VAL A 162 -3.54 16.94 6.31
C VAL A 162 -3.79 15.59 6.97
N ALA A 163 -2.76 15.00 7.58
CA ALA A 163 -2.89 13.75 8.34
C ALA A 163 -3.73 13.94 9.61
N LYS A 164 -3.50 15.03 10.37
CA LYS A 164 -4.28 15.36 11.57
C LYS A 164 -5.77 15.53 11.25
N LYS A 165 -6.09 16.24 10.17
CA LYS A 165 -7.47 16.45 9.70
C LYS A 165 -8.16 15.11 9.40
N LYS A 166 -7.46 14.17 8.75
CA LYS A 166 -7.99 12.82 8.50
C LYS A 166 -8.30 12.08 9.79
N THR A 167 -7.37 12.07 10.75
CA THR A 167 -7.56 11.43 12.06
C THR A 167 -8.75 12.02 12.81
N GLN A 168 -8.91 13.35 12.77
CA GLN A 168 -10.07 14.02 13.39
C GLN A 168 -11.38 13.62 12.71
N MET A 169 -11.41 13.56 11.37
CA MET A 169 -12.59 13.11 10.62
C MET A 169 -12.99 11.67 10.97
N ASP A 170 -12.02 10.76 11.10
CA ASP A 170 -12.27 9.37 11.47
C ASP A 170 -12.79 9.24 12.90
N ALA A 171 -12.18 9.96 13.84
CA ALA A 171 -12.60 9.97 15.24
C ALA A 171 -14.03 10.52 15.39
N GLU A 172 -14.34 11.61 14.68
CA GLU A 172 -15.67 12.21 14.70
C GLU A 172 -16.73 11.29 14.08
N ARG A 173 -16.42 10.63 12.95
CA ARG A 173 -17.31 9.64 12.33
C ARG A 173 -17.60 8.49 13.30
N GLN A 174 -16.55 7.95 13.92
CA GLN A 174 -16.69 6.83 14.86
C GLN A 174 -17.53 7.22 16.08
N ARG A 175 -17.23 8.37 16.71
CA ARG A 175 -17.99 8.90 17.84
C ARG A 175 -19.48 9.05 17.50
N LYS A 176 -19.80 9.65 16.34
CA LYS A 176 -21.19 9.83 15.90
C LYS A 176 -21.91 8.49 15.66
N HIS A 177 -21.23 7.48 15.12
CA HIS A 177 -21.82 6.15 14.99
C HIS A 177 -22.10 5.50 16.34
N GLU A 178 -21.18 5.59 17.29
CA GLU A 178 -21.37 5.06 18.65
C GLU A 178 -22.54 5.73 19.38
N GLU A 179 -22.72 7.05 19.19
CA GLU A 179 -23.85 7.80 19.73
C GLU A 179 -25.19 7.33 19.14
N ILE A 180 -25.23 7.05 17.83
CA ILE A 180 -26.42 6.48 17.18
C ILE A 180 -26.71 5.08 17.72
N ASP A 181 -25.70 4.24 17.88
CA ASP A 181 -25.87 2.90 18.42
C ASP A 181 -26.39 2.94 19.87
N ALA A 182 -25.89 3.86 20.69
CA ALA A 182 -26.35 4.07 22.05
C ALA A 182 -27.81 4.57 22.09
N TRP A 183 -28.15 5.54 21.23
CA TRP A 183 -29.51 6.02 21.05
C TRP A 183 -30.46 4.90 20.60
N ALA A 184 -30.09 4.12 19.59
CA ALA A 184 -30.91 3.04 19.05
C ALA A 184 -31.21 1.97 20.10
N ARG A 185 -30.22 1.60 20.93
CA ARG A 185 -30.45 0.69 22.07
C ARG A 185 -31.44 1.27 23.08
N ALA A 186 -31.32 2.57 23.40
CA ALA A 186 -32.22 3.23 24.33
C ALA A 186 -33.65 3.34 23.78
N GLU A 187 -33.83 3.63 22.49
CA GLU A 187 -35.14 3.65 21.85
C GLU A 187 -35.76 2.26 21.74
N HIS A 188 -34.97 1.24 21.40
CA HIS A 188 -35.45 -0.13 21.29
C HIS A 188 -36.02 -0.64 22.64
N ALA A 189 -35.41 -0.26 23.77
CA ALA A 189 -35.90 -0.61 25.10
C ALA A 189 -37.27 0.00 25.45
N LYS A 190 -37.70 1.05 24.74
CA LYS A 190 -39.01 1.71 24.93
C LYS A 190 -40.12 1.06 24.10
N ILE A 191 -39.78 0.17 23.16
CA ILE A 191 -40.75 -0.43 22.25
C ILE A 191 -41.68 -1.38 23.03
N PRO A 192 -43.01 -1.20 22.91
CA PRO A 192 -43.99 -2.09 23.54
C PRO A 192 -43.74 -3.55 23.15
N GLN A 193 -44.00 -4.45 24.10
CA GLN A 193 -43.89 -5.88 23.87
C GLN A 193 -45.26 -6.46 23.47
N VAL A 194 -45.28 -7.40 22.53
CA VAL A 194 -46.45 -8.16 22.10
C VAL A 194 -46.20 -9.66 22.31
N ALA A 195 -47.26 -10.46 22.41
CA ALA A 195 -47.11 -11.90 22.52
C ALA A 195 -46.45 -12.46 21.25
N GLY A 196 -45.27 -13.06 21.40
CA GLY A 196 -44.68 -13.91 20.38
C GLY A 196 -45.49 -15.19 20.21
N GLY A 197 -45.31 -15.87 19.07
CA GLY A 197 -46.00 -17.13 18.78
C GLY A 197 -45.81 -18.21 19.86
N PRO A 198 -46.50 -19.36 19.73
CA PRO A 198 -46.47 -20.42 20.73
C PRO A 198 -45.03 -20.80 21.14
N GLY A 199 -44.72 -20.69 22.42
CA GLY A 199 -43.41 -21.05 22.99
C GLY A 199 -42.33 -19.97 22.98
N VAL A 200 -42.60 -18.77 22.43
CA VAL A 200 -41.57 -17.72 22.23
C VAL A 200 -41.62 -16.61 23.28
N GLY A 201 -42.69 -16.52 24.08
CA GLY A 201 -42.83 -15.44 25.08
C GLY A 201 -43.14 -14.08 24.45
N MET A 202 -42.98 -12.98 25.18
CA MET A 202 -43.21 -11.63 24.67
C MET A 202 -42.02 -11.14 23.83
N ILE A 203 -42.27 -10.47 22.70
CA ILE A 203 -41.27 -9.90 21.81
C ILE A 203 -41.55 -8.41 21.53
N PRO A 204 -40.56 -7.59 21.15
CA PRO A 204 -40.80 -6.22 20.71
C PRO A 204 -41.81 -6.17 19.56
N GLU A 205 -42.68 -5.14 19.53
CA GLU A 205 -43.64 -4.96 18.45
C GLU A 205 -42.90 -4.84 17.09
N PRO A 206 -43.19 -5.74 16.12
CA PRO A 206 -42.40 -5.84 14.89
C PRO A 206 -42.36 -4.55 14.07
N LYS A 207 -43.47 -3.83 13.92
CA LYS A 207 -43.51 -2.60 13.11
C LYS A 207 -42.69 -1.48 13.72
N ALA A 208 -42.77 -1.28 15.03
CA ALA A 208 -42.02 -0.28 15.76
C ALA A 208 -40.52 -0.62 15.78
N ALA A 209 -40.16 -1.89 15.97
CA ALA A 209 -38.77 -2.34 15.91
C ALA A 209 -38.18 -2.18 14.50
N HIS A 210 -38.96 -2.50 13.47
CA HIS A 210 -38.58 -2.31 12.08
C HIS A 210 -38.42 -0.83 11.71
N ALA A 211 -39.36 0.03 12.11
CA ALA A 211 -39.26 1.48 11.91
C ALA A 211 -38.01 2.08 12.60
N LEU A 212 -37.68 1.61 13.81
CA LEU A 212 -36.45 2.02 14.48
C LEU A 212 -35.21 1.57 13.70
N ARG A 213 -35.17 0.34 13.17
CA ARG A 213 -34.04 -0.12 12.33
C ARG A 213 -33.83 0.77 11.10
N ILE A 214 -34.91 1.14 10.40
CA ILE A 214 -34.84 2.10 9.28
C ILE A 214 -34.23 3.42 9.76
N SER A 215 -34.79 4.02 10.82
CA SER A 215 -34.31 5.31 11.33
C SER A 215 -32.85 5.27 11.77
N THR A 216 -32.42 4.19 12.40
CA THR A 216 -31.01 3.97 12.80
C THR A 216 -30.09 3.95 11.58
N VAL A 217 -30.43 3.17 10.55
CA VAL A 217 -29.62 3.11 9.33
C VAL A 217 -29.56 4.47 8.62
N GLU A 218 -30.68 5.20 8.55
CA GLU A 218 -30.70 6.55 7.98
C GLU A 218 -29.79 7.53 8.73
N LYS A 219 -29.77 7.47 10.07
CA LYS A 219 -28.86 8.30 10.87
C LYS A 219 -27.40 7.96 10.61
N HIS A 220 -27.05 6.68 10.55
CA HIS A 220 -25.67 6.30 10.21
C HIS A 220 -25.30 6.72 8.78
N LEU A 221 -26.22 6.62 7.82
CA LEU A 221 -25.99 7.09 6.45
C LEU A 221 -25.77 8.61 6.39
N ALA A 222 -26.49 9.40 7.20
CA ALA A 222 -26.25 10.83 7.29
C ALA A 222 -24.84 11.15 7.79
N VAL A 223 -24.34 10.42 8.79
CA VAL A 223 -22.96 10.53 9.29
C VAL A 223 -21.95 10.13 8.22
N ASP A 224 -22.21 9.03 7.50
CA ASP A 224 -21.35 8.60 6.39
C ASP A 224 -21.29 9.65 5.28
N ASN A 225 -22.41 10.26 4.91
CA ASN A 225 -22.45 11.31 3.87
C ASN A 225 -21.72 12.59 4.28
N GLU A 226 -21.82 12.99 5.56
CA GLU A 226 -21.03 14.11 6.10
C GLU A 226 -19.53 13.81 6.01
N TYR A 227 -19.13 12.61 6.41
CA TYR A 227 -17.73 12.16 6.34
C TYR A 227 -17.23 12.09 4.88
N LEU A 228 -18.01 11.52 3.97
CA LEU A 228 -17.67 11.44 2.55
C LEU A 228 -17.54 12.83 1.91
N THR A 229 -18.40 13.77 2.28
CA THR A 229 -18.29 15.18 1.85
C THR A 229 -17.00 15.82 2.34
N ALA A 230 -16.59 15.56 3.59
CA ALA A 230 -15.32 16.03 4.11
C ALA A 230 -14.13 15.36 3.40
N LEU A 231 -14.24 14.06 3.07
CA LEU A 231 -13.23 13.34 2.31
C LEU A 231 -13.05 13.88 0.88
N GLN A 232 -14.12 14.33 0.22
CA GLN A 232 -13.99 14.98 -1.10
C GLN A 232 -13.08 16.21 -1.07
N LYS A 233 -13.04 16.93 0.06
CA LYS A 233 -12.17 18.10 0.24
C LYS A 233 -10.75 17.70 0.64
N TRP A 234 -10.62 16.70 1.49
CA TRP A 234 -9.33 16.20 1.97
C TRP A 234 -8.53 15.45 0.89
N TRP A 235 -9.20 14.64 0.06
CA TRP A 235 -8.57 13.79 -0.95
C TRP A 235 -7.61 14.53 -1.91
N PRO A 236 -7.98 15.65 -2.55
CA PRO A 236 -7.05 16.37 -3.41
C PRO A 236 -5.88 16.99 -2.65
N GLU A 237 -6.05 17.37 -1.37
CA GLU A 237 -4.96 17.85 -0.51
C GLU A 237 -3.93 16.72 -0.28
N GLU A 238 -4.42 15.52 0.03
CA GLU A 238 -3.57 14.34 0.26
C GLU A 238 -2.86 13.88 -1.02
N ILE A 239 -3.56 13.79 -2.16
CA ILE A 239 -2.95 13.45 -3.46
C ILE A 239 -1.85 14.46 -3.81
N LYS A 240 -2.13 15.76 -3.68
CA LYS A 240 -1.16 16.82 -3.97
C LYS A 240 0.06 16.72 -3.05
N LYS A 241 -0.15 16.45 -1.76
CA LYS A 241 0.91 16.27 -0.77
C LYS A 241 1.81 15.09 -1.14
N GLN A 242 1.23 13.90 -1.40
CA GLN A 242 2.01 12.72 -1.76
C GLN A 242 2.78 12.94 -3.08
N LYS A 243 2.14 13.49 -4.12
CA LYS A 243 2.84 13.80 -5.38
C LYS A 243 3.96 14.81 -5.18
N SER A 244 3.72 15.90 -4.44
CA SER A 244 4.75 16.92 -4.16
C SER A 244 5.94 16.34 -3.41
N ARG A 245 5.69 15.46 -2.43
CA ARG A 245 6.74 14.79 -1.64
C ARG A 245 7.68 13.98 -2.54
N PHE A 246 7.13 13.21 -3.46
CA PHE A 246 7.90 12.26 -4.26
C PHE A 246 8.40 12.83 -5.60
N THR A 247 7.90 13.99 -6.04
CA THR A 247 8.30 14.62 -7.32
C THR A 247 9.81 14.83 -7.45
N PRO A 248 10.51 15.43 -6.46
CA PRO A 248 11.96 15.65 -6.58
C PRO A 248 12.73 14.33 -6.77
N PHE A 249 12.38 13.31 -5.97
CA PHE A 249 12.99 11.99 -6.09
C PHE A 249 12.69 11.34 -7.44
N GLN A 250 11.44 11.34 -7.91
CA GLN A 250 11.08 10.74 -9.21
C GLN A 250 11.83 11.40 -10.37
N GLN A 251 12.03 12.72 -10.35
CA GLN A 251 12.78 13.44 -11.38
C GLN A 251 14.26 13.05 -11.39
N LYS A 252 14.90 12.99 -10.22
CA LYS A 252 16.30 12.58 -10.10
C LYS A 252 16.50 11.11 -10.44
N LEU A 253 15.57 10.25 -10.01
CA LEU A 253 15.56 8.83 -10.35
C LEU A 253 15.51 8.62 -11.86
N ALA A 254 14.66 9.36 -12.58
CA ALA A 254 14.58 9.27 -14.04
C ALA A 254 15.88 9.76 -14.73
N ALA A 255 16.53 10.79 -14.20
CA ALA A 255 17.80 11.30 -14.74
C ALA A 255 18.95 10.28 -14.67
N VAL A 256 18.94 9.41 -13.66
CA VAL A 256 19.93 8.33 -13.47
C VAL A 256 19.47 6.99 -14.04
N ASP A 257 18.57 7.02 -15.03
CA ASP A 257 17.96 5.85 -15.67
C ASP A 257 17.43 4.83 -14.66
N TYR A 258 16.67 5.33 -13.69
CA TYR A 258 16.04 4.55 -12.62
C TYR A 258 17.00 3.73 -11.78
N GLY A 259 18.25 4.19 -11.68
CA GLY A 259 19.32 3.57 -10.90
C GLY A 259 20.23 2.65 -11.71
N GLU A 260 20.00 2.49 -13.02
CA GLU A 260 20.87 1.69 -13.87
C GLU A 260 22.30 2.25 -13.92
N GLN A 261 22.43 3.58 -13.86
CA GLN A 261 23.70 4.31 -13.85
C GLN A 261 24.48 4.23 -12.53
N ALA A 262 23.89 3.70 -11.45
CA ALA A 262 24.62 3.53 -10.20
C ALA A 262 25.67 2.41 -10.33
N ASN A 263 26.86 2.66 -9.80
CA ASN A 263 27.97 1.71 -9.82
C ASN A 263 27.81 0.62 -8.76
N SER A 264 27.23 0.96 -7.61
CA SER A 264 27.03 0.05 -6.49
C SER A 264 25.65 -0.61 -6.50
N THR A 265 25.62 -1.93 -6.34
CA THR A 265 24.38 -2.69 -6.11
C THR A 265 23.59 -2.17 -4.91
N VAL A 266 24.27 -1.69 -3.86
CA VAL A 266 23.60 -1.09 -2.69
C VAL A 266 22.85 0.17 -3.07
N HIS A 267 23.46 1.04 -3.88
CA HIS A 267 22.78 2.26 -4.33
C HIS A 267 21.62 1.95 -5.27
N LYS A 268 21.75 0.95 -6.15
CA LYS A 268 20.62 0.43 -6.93
C LYS A 268 19.47 -0.03 -6.04
N GLN A 269 19.77 -0.83 -5.01
CA GLN A 269 18.78 -1.28 -4.04
C GLN A 269 18.11 -0.11 -3.32
N THR A 270 18.89 0.88 -2.86
CA THR A 270 18.37 2.09 -2.20
C THR A 270 17.42 2.88 -3.11
N LEU A 271 17.74 3.04 -4.40
CA LEU A 271 16.85 3.72 -5.35
C LEU A 271 15.56 2.93 -5.59
N VAL A 272 15.62 1.59 -5.70
CA VAL A 272 14.42 0.73 -5.82
C VAL A 272 13.60 0.74 -4.53
N GLN A 273 14.21 0.89 -3.37
CA GLN A 273 13.48 1.11 -2.10
C GLN A 273 12.67 2.41 -2.14
N GLY A 274 13.23 3.48 -2.71
CA GLY A 274 12.47 4.71 -2.96
C GLY A 274 11.24 4.49 -3.85
N GLN A 275 11.38 3.70 -4.91
CA GLN A 275 10.25 3.29 -5.75
C GLN A 275 9.22 2.46 -4.98
N SER A 276 9.68 1.56 -4.11
CA SER A 276 8.83 0.75 -3.25
C SER A 276 8.02 1.63 -2.29
N MET A 277 8.62 2.69 -1.74
CA MET A 277 7.97 3.65 -0.85
C MET A 277 6.89 4.47 -1.58
N MET A 278 7.19 4.97 -2.79
CA MET A 278 6.20 5.62 -3.66
C MET A 278 5.03 4.71 -3.99
N PHE A 279 5.34 3.47 -4.41
CA PHE A 279 4.33 2.45 -4.72
C PHE A 279 3.42 2.18 -3.51
N SER A 280 4.01 1.99 -2.33
CA SER A 280 3.27 1.64 -1.11
C SER A 280 2.30 2.76 -0.72
N SER A 281 2.71 4.02 -0.87
CA SER A 281 1.83 5.19 -0.65
C SER A 281 0.66 5.21 -1.64
N ALA A 282 0.90 4.98 -2.94
CA ALA A 282 -0.17 4.88 -3.94
C ALA A 282 -1.14 3.70 -3.66
N ALA A 283 -0.59 2.54 -3.30
CA ALA A 283 -1.38 1.35 -2.98
C ALA A 283 -2.27 1.57 -1.74
N ALA A 284 -1.74 2.23 -0.70
CA ALA A 284 -2.51 2.57 0.50
C ALA A 284 -3.69 3.51 0.19
N LEU A 285 -3.49 4.51 -0.68
CA LEU A 285 -4.57 5.41 -1.11
C LEU A 285 -5.66 4.68 -1.93
N ALA A 286 -5.26 3.77 -2.82
CA ALA A 286 -6.21 2.95 -3.58
C ALA A 286 -7.04 2.04 -2.66
N GLN A 287 -6.38 1.40 -1.69
CA GLN A 287 -7.05 0.57 -0.70
C GLN A 287 -8.00 1.39 0.17
N PHE A 288 -7.56 2.56 0.65
CA PHE A 288 -8.40 3.47 1.43
C PHE A 288 -9.68 3.87 0.68
N SER A 289 -9.56 4.31 -0.58
CA SER A 289 -10.72 4.69 -1.40
C SER A 289 -11.70 3.53 -1.57
N ARG A 290 -11.18 2.32 -1.77
CA ARG A 290 -11.98 1.09 -1.86
C ARG A 290 -12.71 0.81 -0.55
N ASP A 291 -12.02 0.83 0.59
CA ASP A 291 -12.59 0.50 1.90
C ASP A 291 -13.71 1.47 2.30
N VAL A 292 -13.52 2.76 2.01
CA VAL A 292 -14.57 3.77 2.21
C VAL A 292 -15.79 3.49 1.33
N SER A 293 -15.57 3.11 0.06
CA SER A 293 -16.67 2.75 -0.85
C SER A 293 -17.43 1.51 -0.36
N GLU A 294 -16.72 0.49 0.10
CA GLU A 294 -17.34 -0.72 0.63
C GLU A 294 -18.07 -0.49 1.96
N SER A 295 -17.51 0.31 2.87
CA SER A 295 -18.14 0.63 4.16
C SER A 295 -19.47 1.37 3.97
N ALA A 296 -19.46 2.49 3.25
CA ALA A 296 -20.66 3.31 3.04
C ALA A 296 -21.68 2.62 2.12
N GLY A 297 -21.20 1.94 1.08
CA GLY A 297 -22.07 1.24 0.13
C GLY A 297 -22.79 0.04 0.75
N ARG A 298 -22.14 -0.70 1.69
CA ARG A 298 -22.82 -1.77 2.45
C ARG A 298 -23.94 -1.23 3.31
N ARG A 299 -23.73 -0.09 3.97
CA ARG A 299 -24.78 0.53 4.78
C ARG A 299 -25.98 1.00 3.94
N TRP A 300 -25.73 1.48 2.73
CA TRP A 300 -26.80 1.80 1.78
C TRP A 300 -27.55 0.55 1.33
N GLN A 301 -26.83 -0.56 1.08
CA GLN A 301 -27.46 -1.84 0.80
C GLN A 301 -28.34 -2.33 1.95
N ASP A 302 -27.92 -2.15 3.20
CA ASP A 302 -28.72 -2.50 4.38
C ASP A 302 -30.01 -1.70 4.44
N LYS A 303 -29.98 -0.40 4.11
CA LYS A 303 -31.18 0.42 3.96
C LYS A 303 -32.13 -0.19 2.93
N LEU A 304 -31.65 -0.49 1.73
CA LEU A 304 -32.47 -1.04 0.65
C LEU A 304 -33.06 -2.41 0.99
N LYS A 305 -32.40 -3.20 1.83
CA LYS A 305 -32.92 -4.47 2.33
C LYS A 305 -34.03 -4.26 3.35
N LEU A 306 -33.78 -3.39 4.33
CA LEU A 306 -34.79 -3.03 5.34
C LEU A 306 -36.06 -2.52 4.69
N GLU A 307 -35.96 -1.63 3.71
CA GLU A 307 -37.12 -1.11 2.97
C GLU A 307 -37.93 -2.18 2.21
N LYS A 308 -37.34 -3.35 1.94
CA LYS A 308 -38.00 -4.49 1.29
C LYS A 308 -38.53 -5.53 2.28
N GLU A 309 -38.06 -5.53 3.52
CA GLU A 309 -38.57 -6.41 4.57
C GLU A 309 -39.99 -5.96 4.93
N ASN A 310 -40.96 -6.89 4.89
CA ASN A 310 -42.28 -6.62 5.44
C ASN A 310 -42.21 -6.72 6.98
N PRO A 311 -42.63 -5.69 7.73
CA PRO A 311 -42.64 -5.71 9.19
C PRO A 311 -43.71 -6.63 9.80
#